data_AF-A0A8H9NX56-F1
#
_entry.id   AF-A0A8H9NX56-F1
#
_cell.length_a   1.000
_cell.length_b   1.000
_cell.length_c   1.000
_cell.angle_alpha   90.00
_cell.angle_beta   90.00
_cell.angle_gamma   90.00
#
_symmetry.space_group_name_H-M   'P 1'
#
loop_
_entity.id
_entity.type
_entity.pdbx_description
1 polymer ?
#
loop_
_entity_poly.entity_id
_entity_poly.type
_entity_poly.pdbx_seq_one_letter_code
_entity_poly.pdbx_strand_id
1 'polypeptide(L)'
;MSPEEEKVLHQRLIQLGDMMGDGLHYERDGQWITREYKATLRALGLLKAPKRKHNPTKTLAVDERMAQRVKDVACTQCAGKLKQVRSGSLKAQCTRCKTKFTLLKTIK
;
A
#
# COMPACT_ATOMS: atom_id res chain seq x y z
N MET A 1 -7.45 -10.26 19.69
CA MET A 1 -6.65 -11.50 19.68
C MET A 1 -7.03 -12.26 20.92
N SER A 2 -7.48 -13.50 20.77
CA SER A 2 -7.73 -14.40 21.89
C SER A 2 -6.41 -14.79 22.56
N PRO A 3 -6.38 -15.05 23.87
CA PRO A 3 -5.17 -15.54 24.55
C PRO A 3 -4.57 -16.81 23.92
N GLU A 4 -5.39 -17.65 23.28
CA GLU A 4 -4.92 -18.86 22.58
C GLU A 4 -4.22 -18.53 21.26
N GLU A 5 -4.76 -17.57 20.51
CA GLU A 5 -4.15 -17.09 19.25
C GLU A 5 -2.79 -16.44 19.52
N GLU A 6 -2.69 -15.66 20.61
CA GLU A 6 -1.45 -15.03 21.03
C GLU A 6 -0.37 -16.07 21.35
N LYS A 7 -0.71 -17.12 22.11
CA LYS A 7 0.21 -18.23 22.42
C LYS A 7 0.71 -18.93 21.16
N VAL A 8 -0.18 -19.22 20.21
CA VAL A 8 0.20 -19.85 18.92
C VAL A 8 1.16 -18.95 18.15
N LEU A 9 0.92 -17.64 18.11
CA LEU A 9 1.81 -16.69 17.45
C LEU A 9 3.16 -16.59 18.15
N HIS A 10 3.21 -16.63 19.48
CA HIS A 10 4.47 -16.66 20.24
C HIS A 10 5.27 -17.94 19.99
N GLN A 11 4.63 -19.11 19.98
CA GLN A 11 5.28 -20.38 19.64
C GLN A 11 5.83 -20.35 18.22
N ARG A 12 5.06 -19.82 17.27
CA ARG A 12 5.49 -19.67 15.88
C ARG A 12 6.68 -18.73 15.77
N LEU A 13 6.71 -17.65 16.54
CA LEU A 13 7.82 -16.70 16.58
C LEU A 13 9.11 -17.36 17.06
N ILE A 14 9.04 -18.21 18.09
CA ILE A 14 10.19 -18.97 18.62
C ILE A 14 10.75 -19.90 17.55
N GLN A 15 9.90 -20.74 16.94
CA GLN A 15 10.31 -21.66 15.87
C GLN A 15 11.00 -20.95 14.70
N LEU A 16 10.43 -19.83 14.25
CA LEU A 16 11.02 -19.03 13.17
C LEU A 16 12.34 -18.39 13.60
N GLY A 17 12.47 -18.02 14.88
CA GLY A 17 13.70 -17.52 15.48
C GLY A 17 14.81 -18.58 15.49
N ASP A 18 14.48 -19.81 15.89
CA ASP A 18 15.41 -20.94 15.88
C ASP A 18 15.91 -21.22 14.45
N MET A 19 14.99 -21.30 13.48
CA MET A 19 15.35 -21.46 12.05
C MET A 19 16.22 -20.30 11.52
N MET A 20 16.03 -19.07 12.02
CA MET A 20 16.90 -17.96 11.68
C MET A 20 18.28 -18.08 12.33
N GLY A 21 18.35 -18.55 13.57
CA GLY A 21 19.58 -18.80 14.32
C GLY A 21 20.44 -19.90 13.69
N ASP A 22 19.80 -20.93 13.16
CA ASP A 22 20.44 -22.00 12.38
C ASP A 22 20.91 -21.53 10.99
N GLY A 23 20.59 -20.28 10.59
CA GLY A 23 21.05 -19.69 9.34
C GLY A 23 20.22 -20.03 8.10
N LEU A 24 19.12 -20.78 8.23
CA LEU A 24 18.31 -21.21 7.07
C LEU A 24 17.79 -20.03 6.26
N HIS A 25 17.58 -18.86 6.88
CA HIS A 25 17.09 -17.68 6.18
C HIS A 25 18.07 -17.06 5.16
N TYR A 26 19.37 -17.42 5.21
CA TYR A 26 20.37 -17.02 4.22
C TYR A 26 20.43 -17.95 3.00
N GLU A 27 19.78 -19.11 3.07
CA GLU A 27 19.72 -20.05 1.95
C GLU A 27 18.89 -19.49 0.79
N ARG A 28 19.08 -20.06 -0.40
CA ARG A 28 18.45 -19.58 -1.64
C ARG A 28 16.93 -19.49 -1.55
N ASP A 29 16.31 -20.41 -0.83
CA ASP A 29 14.86 -20.45 -0.59
C ASP A 29 14.48 -20.02 0.84
N GLY A 30 15.43 -19.62 1.68
CA GLY A 30 15.24 -19.28 3.09
C GLY A 30 14.51 -17.97 3.37
N GLN A 31 14.35 -17.11 2.35
CA GLN A 31 13.82 -15.76 2.53
C GLN A 31 12.40 -15.71 3.11
N TRP A 32 11.61 -16.79 2.94
CA TRP A 32 10.27 -16.86 3.51
C TRP A 32 10.30 -16.85 5.04
N ILE A 33 11.35 -17.36 5.68
CA ILE A 33 11.49 -17.41 7.14
C ILE A 33 11.53 -15.99 7.71
N THR A 34 12.37 -15.12 7.14
CA THR A 34 12.44 -13.71 7.54
C THR A 34 11.12 -12.98 7.27
N ARG A 35 10.44 -13.30 6.16
CA ARG A 35 9.15 -12.69 5.83
C ARG A 35 8.08 -13.06 6.84
N GLU A 36 7.99 -14.35 7.19
CA GLU A 36 7.02 -14.88 8.13
C GLU A 36 7.28 -14.37 9.54
N TYR A 37 8.55 -14.36 9.98
CA TYR A 37 8.96 -13.83 11.27
C TYR A 37 8.52 -12.37 11.45
N LYS A 38 8.74 -11.53 10.44
CA LYS A 38 8.27 -10.13 10.43
C LYS A 38 6.75 -10.01 10.40
N ALA A 39 6.04 -10.96 9.80
CA ALA A 39 4.58 -10.96 9.79
C ALA A 39 4.02 -11.33 11.17
N THR A 40 4.56 -12.37 11.81
CA THR A 40 4.21 -12.79 13.19
C THR A 40 4.47 -11.67 14.19
N LEU A 41 5.61 -10.98 14.09
CA LEU A 41 5.89 -9.81 14.94
C LEU A 41 4.88 -8.66 14.76
N ARG A 42 4.36 -8.44 13.55
CA ARG A 42 3.31 -7.42 13.31
C ARG A 42 1.97 -7.86 13.87
N ALA A 43 1.64 -9.14 13.73
CA ALA A 43 0.40 -9.69 14.29
C ALA A 43 0.37 -9.55 15.81
N LEU A 44 1.50 -9.84 16.48
CA LEU A 44 1.70 -9.65 17.92
C LEU A 44 1.82 -8.17 18.34
N GLY A 45 1.85 -7.22 17.40
CA GLY A 45 2.03 -5.79 17.71
C GLY A 45 3.44 -5.39 18.16
N LEU A 46 4.39 -6.32 18.17
CA LEU A 46 5.79 -6.10 18.56
C LEU A 46 6.57 -5.31 17.49
N LEU A 47 6.19 -5.45 16.23
CA LEU A 47 6.76 -4.69 15.13
C LEU A 47 5.74 -3.69 14.60
N LYS A 48 5.99 -2.40 14.85
CA LYS A 48 5.21 -1.32 14.23
C LYS A 48 5.44 -1.35 12.72
N ALA A 49 4.36 -1.36 11.94
CA ALA A 49 4.47 -1.23 10.50
C ALA A 49 5.25 0.05 10.16
N PRO A 50 6.23 0.00 9.24
CA PRO A 50 6.94 1.20 8.83
C PRO A 50 5.92 2.19 8.29
N LYS A 51 5.89 3.40 8.88
CA LYS A 51 5.06 4.49 8.35
C LYS A 51 5.51 4.72 6.90
N ARG A 52 4.61 4.53 5.93
CA ARG A 52 4.88 4.93 4.54
C ARG A 52 5.22 6.42 4.58
N LYS A 53 6.47 6.76 4.24
CA LYS A 53 6.89 8.16 4.16
C LYS A 53 6.08 8.84 3.06
N HIS A 54 5.46 9.97 3.39
CA HIS A 54 4.86 10.83 2.38
C HIS A 54 5.97 11.34 1.45
N ASN A 55 5.81 11.16 0.14
CA ASN A 55 6.75 11.67 -0.85
C ASN A 55 6.10 12.87 -1.56
N PRO A 56 6.39 14.11 -1.14
CA PRO A 56 5.77 15.31 -1.69
C PRO A 56 6.09 15.50 -3.18
N THR A 57 7.30 15.16 -3.63
CA THR A 57 7.72 15.24 -5.03
C THR A 57 6.84 14.35 -5.91
N LYS A 58 6.52 13.14 -5.46
CA LYS A 58 5.62 12.23 -6.19
C LYS A 58 4.19 12.76 -6.22
N THR A 59 3.72 13.34 -5.11
CA THR A 59 2.38 13.96 -5.04
C THR A 59 2.25 15.12 -6.03
N LEU A 60 3.23 16.03 -6.05
CA LEU A 60 3.27 17.17 -6.99
C LEU A 60 3.27 16.71 -8.46
N ALA A 61 4.11 15.73 -8.80
CA ALA A 61 4.17 15.21 -10.16
C ALA A 61 2.83 14.59 -10.62
N VAL A 62 2.09 13.96 -9.71
CA VAL A 62 0.74 13.44 -10.01
C VAL A 62 -0.26 14.58 -10.19
N ASP A 63 -0.20 15.62 -9.35
CA ASP A 63 -1.12 16.75 -9.39
C ASP A 63 -0.96 17.56 -10.67
N GLU A 64 0.28 17.82 -11.12
CA GLU A 64 0.59 18.48 -12.38
C GLU A 64 0.03 17.71 -13.59
N ARG A 65 0.26 16.38 -13.64
CA ARG A 65 -0.29 15.53 -14.70
C ARG A 65 -1.81 15.49 -14.67
N MET A 66 -2.42 15.47 -13.49
CA MET A 66 -3.88 15.50 -13.36
C MET A 66 -4.46 16.85 -13.82
N ALA A 67 -3.78 17.96 -13.52
CA ALA A 67 -4.20 19.29 -13.95
C ALA A 67 -4.23 19.44 -15.48
N GLN A 68 -3.31 18.78 -16.19
CA GLN A 68 -3.35 18.66 -17.65
C GLN A 68 -4.48 17.72 -18.10
N ARG A 69 -4.50 16.49 -17.58
CA ARG A 69 -5.41 15.44 -18.06
C ARG A 69 -6.91 15.76 -17.86
N VAL A 70 -7.24 16.51 -16.81
CA VAL A 70 -8.59 16.97 -16.51
C VAL A 70 -9.10 18.02 -17.51
N LYS A 71 -8.19 18.76 -18.16
CA LYS A 71 -8.55 19.69 -19.25
C LYS A 71 -8.83 18.93 -20.55
N ASP A 72 -8.07 17.87 -20.81
CA ASP A 72 -8.18 17.09 -22.06
C ASP A 72 -9.39 16.17 -22.11
N VAL A 73 -9.91 15.74 -20.95
CA VAL A 73 -10.96 14.71 -20.85
C VAL A 73 -12.20 15.24 -20.15
N ALA A 74 -13.33 15.17 -20.87
CA ALA A 74 -14.65 15.40 -20.31
C ALA A 74 -15.23 14.12 -19.69
N CYS A 75 -16.23 14.27 -18.82
CA CYS A 75 -16.95 13.12 -18.27
C CYS A 75 -17.66 12.33 -19.38
N THR A 76 -17.48 11.01 -19.40
CA THR A 76 -18.10 10.12 -20.39
C THR A 76 -19.63 10.02 -20.26
N GLN A 77 -20.19 10.32 -19.10
CA GLN A 77 -21.63 10.20 -18.83
C GLN A 77 -22.41 11.50 -19.05
N CYS A 78 -21.79 12.67 -18.82
CA CYS A 78 -22.52 13.94 -18.83
C CYS A 78 -21.76 15.09 -19.50
N ALA A 79 -20.63 14.80 -20.15
CA ALA A 79 -19.70 15.78 -20.74
C ALA A 79 -19.24 16.89 -19.77
N GLY A 80 -19.48 16.73 -18.47
CA GLY A 80 -19.14 17.70 -17.44
C GLY A 80 -17.64 17.77 -17.16
N LYS A 81 -17.23 18.88 -16.54
CA LYS A 81 -15.84 19.09 -16.09
C LYS A 81 -15.47 18.07 -15.01
N LEU A 82 -14.25 17.56 -15.09
CA LEU A 82 -13.66 16.70 -14.08
C LEU A 82 -12.83 17.56 -13.10
N LYS A 83 -12.61 17.05 -11.88
CA LYS A 83 -11.69 17.60 -10.90
C LYS A 83 -10.99 16.45 -10.18
N GLN A 84 -9.71 16.59 -9.87
CA GLN A 84 -8.99 15.58 -9.08
C GLN A 84 -9.67 15.41 -7.71
N VAL A 85 -9.82 14.16 -7.24
CA VAL A 85 -10.54 13.87 -5.98
C VAL A 85 -9.79 14.38 -4.75
N ARG A 86 -8.46 14.24 -4.73
CA ARG A 86 -7.54 14.72 -3.71
C ARG A 86 -6.13 14.82 -4.29
N SER A 87 -5.24 15.58 -3.67
CA SER A 87 -3.83 15.63 -4.06
C SER A 87 -3.18 14.24 -4.04
N GLY A 88 -2.31 13.97 -5.00
CA GLY A 88 -1.65 12.69 -5.24
C GLY A 88 -2.58 11.58 -5.75
N SER A 89 -3.84 11.88 -6.07
CA SER A 89 -4.78 10.89 -6.61
C SER A 89 -4.72 10.82 -8.12
N LEU A 90 -4.65 9.61 -8.67
CA LEU A 90 -4.80 9.32 -10.10
C LEU A 90 -6.27 9.34 -10.57
N LYS A 91 -7.20 9.61 -9.63
CA LYS A 91 -8.64 9.63 -9.87
C LYS A 91 -9.16 11.06 -9.93
N ALA A 92 -10.05 11.31 -10.89
CA ALA A 92 -10.87 12.50 -10.96
C ALA A 92 -12.34 12.17 -10.67
N GLN A 93 -13.10 13.16 -10.26
CA GLN A 93 -14.54 13.12 -10.06
C GLN A 93 -15.20 14.19 -10.93
N CYS A 94 -16.31 13.84 -11.57
CA CYS A 94 -17.11 14.83 -12.28
C CYS A 94 -17.86 15.73 -11.30
N THR A 95 -17.88 17.03 -11.55
CA THR A 95 -18.61 17.99 -10.70
C THR A 95 -20.13 17.87 -10.83
N ARG A 96 -20.62 17.38 -11.98
CA ARG A 96 -22.07 17.25 -12.27
C ARG A 96 -22.64 15.92 -11.77
N CYS A 97 -22.13 14.80 -12.27
CA CYS A 97 -22.68 13.47 -11.96
C CYS A 97 -21.99 12.77 -10.78
N LYS A 98 -20.94 13.36 -10.20
CA LYS A 98 -20.15 12.79 -9.07
C LYS A 98 -19.49 11.43 -9.35
N THR A 99 -19.57 10.92 -10.57
CA THR A 99 -18.89 9.69 -11.00
C THR A 99 -17.37 9.87 -10.94
N LYS A 100 -16.68 8.81 -10.50
CA LYS A 100 -15.22 8.79 -10.34
C LYS A 100 -14.58 8.03 -11.49
N PHE A 101 -13.51 8.60 -12.04
CA PHE A 101 -12.75 8.04 -13.17
C PHE A 101 -11.27 7.96 -12.81
N THR A 102 -10.60 6.89 -13.22
CA THR A 102 -9.15 6.76 -13.08
C THR A 102 -8.51 7.28 -14.37
N LEU A 103 -7.88 8.46 -14.31
CA LEU A 103 -7.39 9.16 -15.51
C LEU A 103 -5.91 8.89 -15.80
N LEU A 104 -5.15 8.51 -14.77
CA LEU A 104 -3.74 8.17 -14.88
C LEU A 104 -3.52 6.73 -14.41
N LYS A 105 -2.55 6.04 -15.00
CA LYS A 105 -2.08 4.73 -14.54
C LYS A 105 -0.74 4.90 -13.83
N THR A 106 -0.53 4.13 -12.77
CA THR A 106 0.80 3.99 -12.17
C THR A 106 1.67 3.22 -13.15
N ILE A 107 2.68 3.87 -13.71
CA ILE A 107 3.77 3.17 -14.39
C ILE A 107 4.53 2.42 -13.28
N LYS A 108 4.57 1.08 -13.37
CA LYS A 108 5.26 0.23 -12.40
C LYS A 108 6.75 0.30 -12.61
#